data_AF-A0A7Y3GVS6-F1
#
_entry.id   AF-A0A7Y3GVS6-F1
#
_cell.length_a   1.000
_cell.length_b   1.000
_cell.length_c   1.000
_cell.angle_alpha   90.00
_cell.angle_beta   90.00
_cell.angle_gamma   90.00
#
_symmetry.space_group_name_H-M   'P 1'
#
loop_
_entity.id
_entity.type
_entity.pdbx_description
1 polymer ?
#
loop_
_entity_poly.entity_id
_entity_poly.type
_entity_poly.pdbx_seq_one_letter_code
_entity_poly.pdbx_strand_id
1 'polypeptide(L)'
;AGIFGLMIHTDLGHWIGELFARLSSTETYPFVVYLYSGFMNLFIPSAGSKWLIEAPFLLAAAEKLDVSVVTTLLAYAYGDSTTNLIQPFFAIPILAVTRLRFGEVVGYTLLIALACAAVSTVAMFLIPPRL
;
A
#
# COMPACT_ATOMS: atom_id res chain seq x y z
N ALA A 1 8.62 5.04 19.03
CA ALA A 1 9.54 6.18 18.90
C ALA A 1 10.87 5.84 18.20
N GLY A 2 11.37 4.58 18.23
CA GLY A 2 12.68 4.22 17.66
C GLY A 2 12.80 4.35 16.13
N ILE A 3 12.18 3.45 15.36
CA ILE A 3 12.35 3.39 13.89
C ILE A 3 11.84 4.65 13.19
N PHE A 4 10.67 5.16 13.57
CA PHE A 4 10.12 6.41 13.04
C PHE A 4 11.05 7.62 13.30
N GLY A 5 11.63 7.70 14.51
CA GLY A 5 12.60 8.74 14.82
C GLY A 5 13.88 8.62 13.99
N LEU A 6 14.38 7.41 13.77
CA LEU A 6 15.52 7.18 12.87
C LEU A 6 15.18 7.59 11.43
N MET A 7 13.98 7.30 10.94
CA MET A 7 13.59 7.60 9.56
C MET A 7 13.41 9.09 9.28
N ILE A 8 13.02 9.87 10.30
CA ILE A 8 12.84 11.33 10.19
C ILE A 8 14.11 12.10 10.53
N HIS A 9 14.85 11.67 11.56
CA HIS A 9 16.00 12.41 12.08
C HIS A 9 17.34 11.95 11.49
N THR A 10 17.36 10.95 10.59
CA THR A 10 18.56 10.51 9.87
C THR A 10 18.33 10.49 8.36
N ASP A 11 19.41 10.40 7.58
CA ASP A 11 19.34 10.30 6.10
C ASP A 11 18.80 8.96 5.57
N LEU A 12 18.40 8.04 6.47
CA LEU A 12 17.90 6.72 6.09
C LEU A 12 16.64 6.81 5.20
N GLY A 13 15.69 7.69 5.53
CA GLY A 13 14.48 7.88 4.73
C GLY A 13 14.79 8.40 3.32
N HIS A 14 15.76 9.31 3.21
CA HIS A 14 16.22 9.84 1.92
C HIS A 14 16.93 8.75 1.08
N TRP A 15 17.78 7.92 1.71
CA TRP A 15 18.46 6.81 1.03
C TRP A 15 17.49 5.76 0.50
N ILE A 16 16.47 5.39 1.29
CA ILE A 16 15.40 4.48 0.85
C ILE A 16 14.61 5.13 -0.30
N GLY A 17 14.30 6.43 -0.20
CA GLY A 17 13.63 7.16 -1.27
C GLY A 17 14.43 7.14 -2.58
N GLU A 18 15.76 7.25 -2.52
CA GLU A 18 16.62 7.08 -3.71
C GLU A 18 16.57 5.68 -4.29
N LEU A 19 16.53 4.65 -3.45
CA LEU A 19 16.42 3.28 -3.92
C LEU A 19 15.12 3.09 -4.71
N PHE A 20 13.99 3.57 -4.18
CA PHE A 20 12.72 3.54 -4.90
C PHE A 20 12.76 4.33 -6.20
N ALA A 21 13.33 5.54 -6.18
CA ALA A 21 13.44 6.39 -7.37
C ALA A 21 14.34 5.79 -8.46
N ARG A 22 15.32 4.95 -8.11
CA ARG A 22 16.17 4.23 -9.07
C ARG A 22 15.48 3.00 -9.67
N LEU A 23 14.59 2.37 -8.91
CA LEU A 23 13.87 1.16 -9.31
C LEU A 23 12.62 1.45 -10.15
N SER A 24 12.20 2.71 -10.24
CA SER A 24 10.95 3.11 -10.88
C SER A 24 11.12 4.38 -11.72
N SER A 25 10.13 4.65 -12.56
CA SER A 25 9.99 5.88 -13.32
C SER A 25 8.70 6.60 -12.93
N THR A 26 8.53 7.86 -13.31
CA THR A 26 7.31 8.65 -13.05
C THR A 26 6.01 7.89 -13.36
N GLU A 27 5.96 7.18 -14.48
CA GLU A 27 4.79 6.41 -14.93
C GLU A 27 4.59 5.08 -14.18
N THR A 28 5.68 4.45 -13.73
CA THR A 28 5.62 3.13 -13.08
C THR A 28 5.62 3.22 -11.55
N TYR A 29 5.90 4.40 -11.00
CA TYR A 29 5.96 4.63 -9.56
C TYR A 29 4.66 4.30 -8.82
N PRO A 30 3.46 4.69 -9.29
CA PRO A 30 2.22 4.33 -8.60
C PRO A 30 2.05 2.80 -8.48
N PHE A 31 2.41 2.05 -9.54
CA PHE A 31 2.37 0.60 -9.51
C PHE A 31 3.38 -0.01 -8.51
N VAL A 32 4.59 0.54 -8.43
CA VAL A 32 5.62 0.09 -7.48
C VAL A 32 5.17 0.34 -6.04
N VAL A 33 4.60 1.51 -5.75
CA VAL A 33 4.05 1.84 -4.42
C VAL A 33 2.88 0.93 -4.06
N TYR A 34 2.00 0.65 -5.02
CA TYR A 34 0.87 -0.27 -4.85
C TYR A 34 1.34 -1.67 -4.46
N LEU A 35 2.31 -2.24 -5.19
CA LEU A 35 2.87 -3.56 -4.88
C LEU A 35 3.58 -3.58 -3.53
N TYR A 36 4.38 -2.54 -3.26
CA TYR A 36 5.10 -2.39 -2.00
C TYR A 36 4.14 -2.34 -0.81
N SER A 37 3.13 -1.47 -0.86
CA SER A 37 2.14 -1.33 0.21
C SER A 37 1.35 -2.61 0.44
N GLY A 38 0.96 -3.28 -0.65
CA GLY A 38 0.25 -4.56 -0.60
C GLY A 38 1.10 -5.66 0.06
N PHE A 39 2.37 -5.79 -0.33
CA PHE A 39 3.30 -6.73 0.27
C PHE A 39 3.53 -6.45 1.76
N MET A 40 3.81 -5.19 2.12
CA MET A 40 4.03 -4.79 3.51
C MET A 40 2.80 -5.02 4.39
N ASN A 41 1.60 -4.85 3.83
CA ASN A 41 0.35 -5.08 4.56
C ASN A 41 0.18 -6.52 5.05
N LEU A 42 0.78 -7.52 4.36
CA LEU A 42 0.76 -8.92 4.80
C LEU A 42 1.53 -9.13 6.12
N PHE A 43 2.47 -8.24 6.45
CA PHE A 43 3.28 -8.29 7.66
C PHE A 43 2.80 -7.29 8.72
N ILE A 44 2.30 -6.13 8.29
CA ILE A 44 1.88 -5.03 9.16
C ILE A 44 0.44 -4.64 8.78
N PRO A 45 -0.59 -5.30 9.35
CA PRO A 45 -1.99 -5.07 9.02
C PRO A 45 -2.53 -3.83 9.77
N SER A 46 -1.94 -2.67 9.49
CA SER A 46 -2.38 -1.37 10.03
C SER A 46 -2.02 -0.23 9.08
N ALA A 47 -2.98 0.20 8.26
CA ALA A 47 -2.78 1.28 7.29
C ALA A 47 -2.22 2.56 7.92
N GLY A 48 -2.75 2.99 9.07
CA GLY A 48 -2.34 4.25 9.71
C GLY A 48 -0.95 4.19 10.34
N SER A 49 -0.63 3.12 11.06
CA SER A 49 0.68 2.94 11.69
C SER A 49 1.78 2.77 10.64
N LYS A 50 1.47 2.03 9.58
CA LYS A 50 2.36 1.77 8.46
C LYS A 50 2.64 3.05 7.67
N TRP A 51 1.59 3.81 7.32
CA TRP A 51 1.73 5.07 6.59
C TRP A 51 2.60 6.08 7.35
N LEU A 52 2.41 6.20 8.67
CA LEU A 52 3.23 7.11 9.47
C LEU A 52 4.73 6.83 9.31
N ILE A 53 5.11 5.54 9.26
CA ILE A 53 6.50 5.13 9.09
C ILE A 53 6.93 5.27 7.63
N GLU A 54 6.09 4.91 6.67
CA GLU A 54 6.48 4.76 5.26
C GLU A 54 6.37 6.05 4.42
N ALA A 55 5.51 6.98 4.83
CA ALA A 55 5.28 8.23 4.11
C ALA A 55 6.57 9.04 3.85
N PRO A 56 7.51 9.23 4.79
CA PRO A 56 8.68 10.06 4.56
C PRO A 56 9.52 9.63 3.34
N PHE A 57 9.78 8.32 3.17
CA PHE A 57 10.60 7.86 2.05
C PHE A 57 9.79 7.69 0.76
N LEU A 58 8.49 7.34 0.84
CA LEU A 58 7.62 7.26 -0.33
C LEU A 58 7.36 8.65 -0.92
N LEU A 59 7.20 9.68 -0.09
CA LEU A 59 7.00 11.04 -0.58
C LEU A 59 8.30 11.65 -1.10
N ALA A 60 9.46 11.35 -0.49
CA ALA A 60 10.76 11.77 -1.02
C ALA A 60 11.05 11.14 -2.40
N ALA A 61 10.69 9.87 -2.61
CA ALA A 61 10.80 9.24 -3.94
C ALA A 61 9.81 9.84 -4.94
N ALA A 62 8.57 10.12 -4.52
CA ALA A 62 7.56 10.76 -5.35
C ALA A 62 8.02 12.14 -5.82
N GLU A 63 8.58 12.96 -4.94
CA GLU A 63 9.10 14.29 -5.27
C GLU A 63 10.22 14.22 -6.31
N LYS A 64 11.15 13.27 -6.17
CA LYS A 64 12.24 13.05 -7.14
C LYS A 64 11.76 12.59 -8.51
N LEU A 65 10.71 11.78 -8.54
CA LEU A 65 10.08 11.29 -9.76
C LEU A 65 8.98 12.21 -10.27
N ASP A 66 8.78 13.36 -9.63
CA ASP A 66 7.80 14.36 -10.02
C ASP A 66 6.35 13.82 -10.05
N VAL A 67 6.06 12.93 -9.11
CA VAL A 67 4.74 12.35 -8.84
C VAL A 67 4.09 13.09 -7.67
N SER A 68 2.81 13.41 -7.83
CA SER A 68 2.00 14.03 -6.78
C SER A 68 1.85 13.16 -5.53
N VAL A 69 1.76 13.82 -4.38
CA VAL A 69 1.45 13.19 -3.09
C VAL A 69 0.13 12.43 -3.15
N VAL A 70 -0.87 12.99 -3.85
CA VAL A 70 -2.20 12.38 -4.00
C VAL A 70 -2.10 11.05 -4.74
N THR A 71 -1.42 11.00 -5.86
CA THR A 71 -1.23 9.76 -6.64
C THR A 71 -0.49 8.71 -5.82
N THR A 72 0.55 9.12 -5.10
CA THR A 72 1.33 8.23 -4.23
C THR A 72 0.46 7.66 -3.11
N LEU A 73 -0.35 8.50 -2.46
CA LEU A 73 -1.26 8.09 -1.40
C LEU A 73 -2.35 7.14 -1.92
N LEU A 74 -2.92 7.41 -3.10
CA LEU A 74 -3.91 6.53 -3.72
C LEU A 74 -3.31 5.16 -4.04
N ALA A 75 -2.14 5.13 -4.69
CA ALA A 75 -1.42 3.89 -4.96
C ALA A 75 -1.18 3.08 -3.68
N TYR A 76 -0.72 3.77 -2.63
CA TYR A 76 -0.50 3.17 -1.32
C TYR A 76 -1.76 2.57 -0.71
N ALA A 77 -2.85 3.35 -0.68
CA ALA A 77 -4.11 2.97 -0.05
C ALA A 77 -4.79 1.80 -0.78
N TYR A 78 -4.73 1.79 -2.12
CA TYR A 78 -5.28 0.69 -2.92
C TYR A 78 -4.45 -0.60 -2.76
N GLY A 79 -3.12 -0.48 -2.63
CA GLY A 79 -2.25 -1.63 -2.34
C GLY A 79 -2.62 -2.30 -1.02
N ASP A 80 -2.76 -1.49 0.04
CA ASP A 80 -3.18 -1.92 1.37
C ASP A 80 -4.58 -2.57 1.34
N SER A 81 -5.55 -1.87 0.76
CA SER A 81 -6.95 -2.31 0.72
C SER A 81 -7.13 -3.61 -0.05
N THR A 82 -6.37 -3.82 -1.14
CA THR A 82 -6.48 -5.02 -1.96
C THR A 82 -6.01 -6.25 -1.19
N THR A 83 -4.89 -6.16 -0.45
CA THR A 83 -4.38 -7.31 0.32
C THR A 83 -5.14 -7.54 1.62
N ASN A 84 -5.86 -6.53 2.15
CA ASN A 84 -6.83 -6.73 3.24
C ASN A 84 -7.94 -7.73 2.88
N LEU A 85 -8.24 -7.94 1.60
CA LEU A 85 -9.21 -8.96 1.17
C LEU A 85 -8.65 -10.39 1.22
N ILE A 86 -7.33 -10.54 1.16
CA ILE A 86 -6.64 -11.83 1.33
C ILE A 86 -6.71 -12.26 2.81
N GLN A 87 -6.56 -11.31 3.72
CA GLN A 87 -6.64 -11.51 5.17
C GLN A 87 -7.72 -10.60 5.76
N PRO A 88 -9.02 -10.97 5.63
CA PRO A 88 -10.13 -10.08 5.96
C PRO A 88 -10.36 -9.98 7.49
N PHE A 89 -9.44 -9.33 8.21
CA PHE A 89 -9.58 -9.09 9.66
C PHE A 89 -10.81 -8.22 9.97
N PHE A 90 -11.18 -7.33 9.04
CA PHE A 90 -12.41 -6.55 9.12
C PHE A 90 -13.68 -7.43 9.15
N ALA A 91 -13.61 -8.67 8.68
CA ALA A 91 -14.75 -9.58 8.67
C ALA A 91 -15.00 -10.24 10.04
N ILE A 92 -14.03 -10.26 10.96
CA ILE A 92 -14.18 -10.95 12.27
C ILE A 92 -15.44 -10.50 13.04
N PRO A 93 -15.76 -9.19 13.17
CA PRO A 93 -16.98 -8.75 13.84
C PRO A 93 -18.26 -9.22 13.11
N ILE A 94 -18.24 -9.21 11.77
CA ILE A 94 -19.38 -9.63 10.94
C ILE A 94 -19.61 -11.14 11.09
N LEU A 95 -18.53 -11.92 11.07
CA LEU A 95 -18.56 -13.37 11.29
C LEU A 95 -19.11 -13.72 12.68
N ALA A 96 -18.75 -12.94 13.71
CA ALA A 96 -19.26 -13.13 15.07
C ALA A 96 -20.79 -12.94 15.16
N VAL A 97 -21.34 -11.95 14.45
CA VAL A 97 -22.79 -11.68 14.42
C VAL A 97 -23.53 -12.70 13.57
N THR A 98 -22.98 -13.06 12.41
CA THR A 98 -23.59 -14.01 11.46
C THR A 98 -23.39 -15.48 11.84
N ARG A 99 -22.54 -15.76 12.83
CA ARG A 99 -22.12 -17.11 13.26
C ARG A 99 -21.49 -17.95 12.15
N LEU A 100 -20.92 -17.27 11.15
CA LEU A 100 -20.16 -17.90 10.08
C LEU A 100 -18.73 -18.17 10.54
N ARG A 101 -18.13 -19.24 10.03
CA ARG A 101 -16.71 -19.54 10.23
C ARG A 101 -15.88 -18.75 9.23
N PHE A 102 -14.69 -18.33 9.65
CA PHE A 102 -13.75 -17.59 8.80
C PHE A 102 -13.47 -18.29 7.46
N GLY A 103 -13.26 -19.61 7.50
CA GLY A 103 -13.00 -20.41 6.29
C GLY A 103 -14.15 -20.42 5.27
N GLU A 104 -15.39 -20.12 5.67
CA GLU A 104 -16.53 -20.07 4.74
C GLU A 104 -16.52 -18.81 3.88
N VAL A 105 -15.82 -17.75 4.32
CA VAL A 105 -15.82 -16.43 3.66
C VAL A 105 -14.50 -16.15 2.92
N VAL A 106 -13.38 -16.67 3.42
CA VAL A 106 -12.04 -16.43 2.85
C VAL A 106 -11.94 -16.77 1.36
N GLY A 107 -12.57 -17.86 0.92
CA GLY A 107 -12.57 -18.24 -0.50
C GLY A 107 -13.20 -17.17 -1.39
N TYR A 108 -14.31 -16.58 -0.94
CA TYR A 108 -14.99 -15.50 -1.67
C TYR A 108 -14.19 -14.20 -1.62
N THR A 109 -13.62 -13.85 -0.47
CA THR A 109 -12.81 -12.62 -0.37
C THR A 109 -11.55 -12.72 -1.21
N LEU A 110 -10.94 -13.90 -1.34
CA LEU A 110 -9.80 -14.12 -2.22
C LEU A 110 -10.17 -13.94 -3.70
N LEU A 111 -11.33 -14.45 -4.14
CA LEU A 111 -11.80 -14.24 -5.52
C LEU A 111 -12.01 -12.75 -5.81
N ILE A 112 -12.62 -12.03 -4.86
CA ILE A 112 -12.81 -10.57 -4.97
C ILE A 112 -11.45 -9.86 -4.93
N ALA A 113 -10.51 -10.30 -4.09
CA ALA A 113 -9.16 -9.75 -4.03
C ALA A 113 -8.45 -9.85 -5.38
N LEU A 114 -8.56 -10.98 -6.08
CA LEU A 114 -7.98 -11.16 -7.42
C LEU A 114 -8.61 -10.22 -8.45
N ALA A 115 -9.95 -10.09 -8.43
CA ALA A 115 -10.64 -9.15 -9.31
C ALA A 115 -10.24 -7.69 -9.02
N CYS A 116 -10.22 -7.29 -7.75
CA CYS A 116 -9.77 -5.97 -7.32
C CYS A 116 -8.30 -5.73 -7.69
N ALA A 117 -7.42 -6.71 -7.49
CA ALA A 117 -6.01 -6.63 -7.85
C ALA A 117 -5.79 -6.43 -9.35
N ALA A 118 -6.56 -7.12 -10.19
CA ALA A 118 -6.50 -6.94 -11.63
C ALA A 118 -6.90 -5.50 -12.03
N VAL A 119 -8.02 -5.02 -11.48
CA VAL A 119 -8.54 -3.67 -11.78
C VAL A 119 -7.60 -2.58 -11.25
N SER A 120 -7.15 -2.69 -10.00
CA SER A 120 -6.26 -1.72 -9.37
C SER A 120 -4.90 -1.69 -10.05
N THR A 121 -4.37 -2.83 -10.48
CA THR A 121 -3.12 -2.89 -11.26
C THR A 121 -3.25 -2.08 -12.55
N VAL A 122 -4.33 -2.27 -13.30
CA VAL A 122 -4.59 -1.47 -14.51
C VAL A 122 -4.74 0.02 -14.16
N ALA A 123 -5.46 0.34 -13.08
CA ALA A 123 -5.62 1.71 -12.61
C ALA A 123 -4.27 2.38 -12.26
N MET A 124 -3.30 1.64 -11.71
CA MET A 124 -1.98 2.19 -11.39
C MET A 124 -1.16 2.59 -12.62
N PHE A 125 -1.43 2.00 -13.78
CA PHE A 125 -0.81 2.41 -15.06
C PHE A 125 -1.59 3.52 -15.78
N LEU A 126 -2.85 3.76 -15.39
CA LEU A 126 -3.70 4.78 -15.99
C LEU A 126 -3.78 6.06 -15.16
N ILE A 127 -3.44 5.99 -13.87
CA ILE A 127 -3.51 7.14 -12.97
C ILE A 127 -2.48 8.21 -13.40
N PRO A 128 -2.91 9.47 -13.58
CA PRO A 128 -1.97 10.54 -13.90
C PRO A 128 -0.94 10.71 -12.79
N PRO A 129 0.36 10.83 -13.10
CA PRO A 129 1.40 11.03 -12.07
C PRO A 129 1.17 12.31 -11.26
N ARG A 130 0.58 13.34 -11.88
CA ARG A 130 0.28 14.64 -11.28
C ARG A 130 -1.23 14.85 -11.23
N LEU A 131 -1.84 14.50 -10.10
CA LEU A 131 -3.22 14.78 -9.72
C LEU A 131 -3.32 16.03 -8.85
#